data_AF-A0A7V2KTA5-F1
#
_entry.id   AF-A0A7V2KTA5-F1
#
_cell.length_a   1.000
_cell.length_b   1.000
_cell.length_c   1.000
_cell.angle_alpha   90.00
_cell.angle_beta   90.00
_cell.angle_gamma   90.00
#
_symmetry.space_group_name_H-M   'P 1'
#
loop_
_entity.id
_entity.type
_entity.pdbx_description
1 polymer ?
#
loop_
_entity_poly.entity_id
_entity_poly.type
_entity_poly.pdbx_seq_one_letter_code
_entity_poly.pdbx_strand_id
1 'polypeptide(L)'
;MAPLQRRALYGLVFGIVWAAAMAVVFVLKGGVSTFTEDQGFRLIIDGLWIGGLVVYLVLFVTITRQPAKFDERDKSIMDRSAKVQWCAVILSLVGWVIGLTESYWDQGIPPIFMYIVFMSTLIVSTVAQSAGILIGYWRMNRNG
;
A
#
# COMPACT_ATOMS: atom_id res chain seq x y z
N MET A 1 -19.92 0.09 14.19
CA MET A 1 -18.48 -0.05 13.92
C MET A 1 -17.75 1.10 14.57
N ALA A 2 -16.62 0.84 15.24
CA ALA A 2 -15.82 1.90 15.84
C ALA A 2 -15.31 2.89 14.76
N PRO A 3 -15.09 4.18 15.06
CA PRO A 3 -14.58 5.15 14.09
C PRO A 3 -13.26 4.70 13.43
N LEU A 4 -12.37 4.06 14.20
CA LEU A 4 -11.11 3.51 13.70
C LEU A 4 -11.34 2.34 12.72
N GLN A 5 -12.26 1.43 13.04
CA GLN A 5 -12.64 0.31 12.18
C GLN A 5 -13.18 0.79 10.82
N ARG A 6 -14.03 1.84 10.81
CA ARG A 6 -14.58 2.42 9.58
C ARG A 6 -13.51 3.07 8.71
N ARG A 7 -12.56 3.80 9.31
CA ARG A 7 -11.42 4.40 8.59
C ARG A 7 -10.49 3.34 8.00
N ALA A 8 -10.21 2.28 8.76
CA ALA A 8 -9.43 1.15 8.28
C ALA A 8 -10.10 0.46 7.09
N LEU A 9 -11.43 0.32 7.07
CA LEU A 9 -12.14 -0.23 5.91
C LEU A 9 -11.93 0.63 4.65
N TYR A 10 -12.00 1.96 4.77
CA TYR A 10 -11.72 2.85 3.64
C TYR A 10 -10.29 2.71 3.13
N GLY A 11 -9.31 2.63 4.04
CA GLY A 11 -7.91 2.40 3.67
C GLY A 11 -7.72 1.06 2.93
N LEU A 12 -8.38 0.00 3.37
CA LEU A 12 -8.32 -1.31 2.72
C LEU A 12 -8.91 -1.26 1.30
N VAL A 13 -10.14 -0.75 1.17
CA VAL A 13 -10.82 -0.66 -0.14
C VAL A 13 -10.02 0.22 -1.09
N PHE A 14 -9.55 1.38 -0.61
CA PHE A 14 -8.76 2.28 -1.44
C PHE A 14 -7.45 1.63 -1.89
N GLY A 15 -6.71 0.98 -0.98
CA GLY A 15 -5.47 0.28 -1.32
C GLY A 15 -5.67 -0.81 -2.38
N ILE A 16 -6.74 -1.62 -2.27
CA ILE A 16 -7.06 -2.66 -3.25
C ILE A 16 -7.45 -2.07 -4.60
N VAL A 17 -8.34 -1.07 -4.61
CA VAL A 17 -8.77 -0.40 -5.85
C VAL A 17 -7.59 0.27 -6.54
N TRP A 18 -6.71 0.92 -5.79
CA TRP A 18 -5.51 1.55 -6.33
C TRP A 18 -4.53 0.54 -6.94
N ALA A 19 -4.30 -0.59 -6.25
CA ALA A 19 -3.49 -1.68 -6.78
C ALA A 19 -4.04 -2.24 -8.09
N ALA A 20 -5.36 -2.45 -8.15
CA ALA A 20 -6.03 -2.93 -9.36
C ALA A 20 -5.93 -1.91 -10.50
N ALA A 21 -6.16 -0.62 -10.22
CA ALA A 21 -6.06 0.44 -11.22
C ALA A 21 -4.65 0.51 -11.81
N MET A 22 -3.61 0.43 -10.97
CA MET A 22 -2.22 0.40 -11.42
C MET A 22 -1.92 -0.83 -12.29
N ALA A 23 -2.36 -2.01 -11.88
CA ALA A 23 -2.17 -3.23 -12.64
C ALA A 23 -2.84 -3.15 -14.02
N VAL A 24 -4.07 -2.64 -14.07
CA VAL A 24 -4.82 -2.44 -15.33
C VAL A 24 -4.11 -1.44 -16.25
N VAL A 25 -3.70 -0.28 -15.73
CA VAL A 25 -2.98 0.72 -16.54
C VAL A 25 -1.68 0.14 -17.09
N PHE A 26 -0.92 -0.58 -16.26
CA PHE A 26 0.34 -1.19 -16.66
C PHE A 26 0.17 -2.22 -17.77
N VAL A 27 -0.85 -3.10 -17.67
CA VAL A 27 -1.14 -4.12 -18.68
C VAL A 27 -1.66 -3.49 -19.97
N LEU A 28 -2.60 -2.54 -19.88
CA LEU A 28 -3.22 -1.92 -21.07
C LEU A 28 -2.25 -1.04 -21.87
N LYS A 29 -1.23 -0.47 -21.23
CA LYS A 29 -0.24 0.40 -21.88
C LYS A 29 0.96 -0.36 -22.48
N GLY A 30 0.95 -1.69 -22.48
CA GLY A 30 2.00 -2.51 -23.10
C GLY A 30 3.17 -2.84 -22.17
N GLY A 31 3.05 -2.57 -20.87
CA GLY A 31 4.02 -2.99 -19.86
C GLY A 31 5.37 -2.29 -19.97
N VAL A 32 6.46 -3.04 -19.74
CA VAL A 32 7.81 -2.50 -19.58
C VAL A 32 8.36 -1.89 -20.87
N SER A 33 8.12 -2.53 -22.02
CA SER A 33 8.69 -2.11 -23.31
C SER A 33 8.24 -0.70 -23.72
N THR A 34 6.97 -0.38 -23.47
CA THR A 34 6.36 0.88 -23.91
C THR A 34 6.71 2.07 -23.02
N PHE A 35 7.16 1.82 -21.78
CA PHE A 35 7.50 2.90 -20.83
C PHE A 35 8.68 3.76 -21.28
N THR A 36 9.66 3.16 -21.94
CA THR A 36 10.86 3.87 -22.39
C THR A 36 10.60 4.74 -23.60
N GLU A 37 9.62 4.36 -24.42
CA GLU A 37 9.32 4.97 -25.71
C GLU A 37 8.24 6.05 -25.60
N ASP A 38 7.19 5.82 -24.82
CA ASP A 38 6.03 6.72 -24.74
C ASP A 38 6.14 7.71 -23.56
N GLN A 39 6.40 8.98 -23.88
CA GLN A 39 6.39 10.08 -22.91
C GLN A 39 5.02 10.25 -22.23
N GLY A 40 3.93 10.03 -22.96
CA GLY A 40 2.57 10.10 -22.42
C GLY A 40 2.34 9.04 -21.36
N PHE A 41 2.82 7.82 -21.59
CA PHE A 41 2.74 6.76 -20.57
C PHE A 41 3.55 7.11 -19.32
N ARG A 42 4.74 7.69 -19.46
CA ARG A 42 5.54 8.18 -18.32
C ARG A 42 4.78 9.22 -17.49
N LEU A 43 4.18 10.21 -18.14
CA LEU A 43 3.42 11.26 -17.45
C LEU A 43 2.16 10.73 -16.75
N ILE A 44 1.46 9.78 -17.36
CA ILE A 44 0.29 9.12 -16.73
C ILE A 44 0.74 8.38 -15.48
N ILE A 45 1.83 7.62 -15.59
CA ILE A 45 2.43 6.94 -14.45
C ILE A 45 2.74 8.00 -13.39
N ASP A 46 3.54 9.04 -13.67
CA ASP A 46 3.90 10.11 -12.72
C ASP A 46 2.68 10.78 -12.06
N GLY A 47 1.57 10.92 -12.79
CA GLY A 47 0.30 11.39 -12.23
C GLY A 47 -0.30 10.41 -11.21
N LEU A 48 -0.31 9.11 -11.52
CA LEU A 48 -0.70 8.06 -10.56
C LEU A 48 0.25 8.03 -9.36
N TRP A 49 1.52 8.38 -9.54
CA TRP A 49 2.48 8.47 -8.46
C TRP A 49 2.09 9.51 -7.42
N ILE A 50 1.94 10.73 -7.90
CA ILE A 50 1.60 11.87 -7.05
C ILE A 50 0.22 11.64 -6.43
N GLY A 51 -0.75 11.14 -7.22
CA GLY A 51 -2.09 10.82 -6.74
C GLY A 51 -2.09 9.78 -5.63
N GLY A 52 -1.38 8.67 -5.81
CA GLY A 52 -1.26 7.60 -4.81
C GLY A 52 -0.62 8.08 -3.52
N LEU A 53 0.43 8.89 -3.61
CA LEU A 53 1.09 9.49 -2.44
C LEU A 53 0.16 10.46 -1.69
N VAL A 54 -0.56 11.33 -2.40
CA VAL A 54 -1.50 12.27 -1.79
C VAL A 54 -2.59 11.51 -1.04
N VAL A 55 -3.17 10.46 -1.64
CA VAL A 55 -4.21 9.70 -0.94
C VAL A 55 -3.64 8.94 0.26
N TYR A 56 -2.45 8.34 0.13
CA TYR A 56 -1.76 7.72 1.25
C TYR A 56 -1.61 8.70 2.43
N LEU A 57 -1.13 9.92 2.16
CA LEU A 57 -0.96 10.95 3.18
C LEU A 57 -2.29 11.37 3.81
N VAL A 58 -3.34 11.54 3.01
CA VAL A 58 -4.69 11.89 3.52
C VAL A 58 -5.21 10.79 4.45
N LEU A 59 -5.10 9.52 4.06
CA LEU A 59 -5.51 8.39 4.87
C LEU A 59 -4.68 8.29 6.17
N PHE A 60 -3.35 8.42 6.05
CA PHE A 60 -2.45 8.35 7.20
C PHE A 60 -2.71 9.45 8.23
N VAL A 61 -2.86 10.70 7.77
CA VAL A 61 -3.13 11.86 8.62
C VAL A 61 -4.49 11.73 9.29
N THR A 62 -5.52 11.28 8.57
CA THR A 62 -6.87 11.13 9.13
C THR A 62 -6.98 10.01 10.15
N ILE A 63 -6.17 8.95 10.03
CA ILE A 63 -6.10 7.88 11.05
C ILE A 63 -5.37 8.36 12.30
N THR A 64 -4.27 9.10 12.16
CA THR A 64 -3.37 9.46 13.28
C THR A 64 -3.77 10.72 14.06
N ARG A 65 -4.54 11.66 13.48
CA ARG A 65 -4.81 12.99 14.07
C ARG A 65 -5.75 13.05 15.29
N GLN A 66 -6.41 11.96 15.72
CA GLN A 66 -7.39 12.01 16.82
C GLN A 66 -7.07 11.05 17.98
N PRO A 67 -5.88 11.15 18.61
CA PRO A 67 -5.48 10.23 19.67
C PRO A 67 -6.39 10.32 20.92
N ALA A 68 -6.98 11.48 21.18
CA ALA A 68 -7.88 11.71 22.32
C ALA A 68 -9.22 10.95 22.24
N LYS A 69 -9.57 10.38 21.08
CA LYS A 69 -10.80 9.59 20.89
C LYS A 69 -10.55 8.07 20.93
N PHE A 70 -9.31 7.63 21.13
CA PHE A 70 -8.97 6.22 21.18
C PHE A 70 -8.96 5.71 22.61
N ASP A 71 -9.78 4.70 22.85
CA ASP A 71 -9.77 3.90 24.07
C ASP A 71 -8.44 3.12 24.18
N GLU A 72 -8.11 2.61 25.36
CA GLU A 72 -6.93 1.76 25.59
C GLU A 72 -6.93 0.54 24.65
N ARG A 73 -8.13 0.01 24.39
CA ARG A 73 -8.37 -1.05 23.39
C ARG A 73 -7.89 -0.64 22.01
N ASP A 74 -8.26 0.53 21.52
CA ASP A 74 -7.92 1.02 20.18
C ASP A 74 -6.42 1.24 20.04
N LYS A 75 -5.75 1.73 21.09
CA LYS A 75 -4.29 1.88 21.14
C LYS A 75 -3.58 0.54 21.00
N SER A 76 -4.02 -0.48 21.75
CA SER A 76 -3.41 -1.81 21.68
C SER A 76 -3.55 -2.46 20.29
N ILE A 77 -4.69 -2.26 19.62
CA ILE A 77 -4.93 -2.73 18.25
C ILE A 77 -4.00 -1.98 17.28
N MET A 78 -3.90 -0.67 17.43
CA MET A 78 -3.07 0.18 16.56
C MET A 78 -1.59 -0.21 16.66
N ASP A 79 -1.05 -0.40 17.85
CA ASP A 79 0.35 -0.84 18.06
C ASP A 79 0.63 -2.20 17.41
N ARG A 80 -0.30 -3.15 17.56
CA ARG A 80 -0.17 -4.46 16.91
C ARG A 80 -0.25 -4.33 15.38
N SER A 81 -1.16 -3.49 14.87
CA SER A 81 -1.31 -3.27 13.43
C SER A 81 -0.07 -2.66 12.80
N ALA A 82 0.63 -1.75 13.51
CA ALA A 82 1.86 -1.15 13.03
C ALA A 82 2.99 -2.17 12.87
N LYS A 83 3.08 -3.15 13.78
CA LYS A 83 4.04 -4.27 13.67
C LYS A 83 3.75 -5.14 12.44
N VAL A 84 2.47 -5.48 12.22
CA VAL A 84 2.05 -6.27 11.04
C VAL A 84 2.34 -5.52 9.75
N GLN A 85 2.03 -4.22 9.70
CA GLN A 85 2.33 -3.34 8.58
C GLN A 85 3.83 -3.34 8.26
N TRP A 86 4.68 -3.16 9.26
CA TRP A 86 6.12 -3.14 9.07
C TRP A 86 6.66 -4.48 8.53
N CYS A 87 6.21 -5.60 9.09
CA CYS A 87 6.55 -6.93 8.58
C CYS A 87 6.12 -7.11 7.13
N ALA A 88 4.91 -6.69 6.76
CA ALA A 88 4.39 -6.81 5.40
C ALA A 88 5.23 -5.99 4.40
N VAL A 89 5.60 -4.76 4.76
CA VAL A 89 6.46 -3.91 3.91
C VAL A 89 7.83 -4.53 3.72
N ILE A 90 8.47 -5.05 4.79
CA ILE A 90 9.78 -5.69 4.67
C ILE A 90 9.72 -6.95 3.81
N LEU A 91 8.74 -7.82 4.02
CA LEU A 91 8.60 -9.03 3.21
C LEU A 91 8.35 -8.69 1.74
N SER A 92 7.56 -7.65 1.46
CA SER A 92 7.36 -7.16 0.09
C SER A 92 8.66 -6.64 -0.52
N LEU A 93 9.45 -5.86 0.21
CA LEU A 93 10.74 -5.36 -0.26
C LEU A 93 11.73 -6.48 -0.52
N VAL A 94 11.82 -7.46 0.37
CA VAL A 94 12.66 -8.66 0.18
C VAL A 94 12.25 -9.40 -1.09
N GLY A 95 10.94 -9.60 -1.30
CA GLY A 95 10.42 -10.22 -2.52
C GLY A 95 10.80 -9.45 -3.78
N TRP A 96 10.73 -8.12 -3.75
CA TRP A 96 11.16 -7.28 -4.87
C TRP A 96 12.67 -7.35 -5.12
N VAL A 97 13.48 -7.28 -4.07
CA VAL A 97 14.95 -7.35 -4.19
C VAL A 97 15.35 -8.66 -4.84
N ILE A 98 14.87 -9.79 -4.33
CA ILE A 98 15.17 -11.12 -4.90
C ILE A 98 14.62 -11.21 -6.33
N GLY A 99 13.34 -10.92 -6.52
CA GLY A 99 12.68 -11.08 -7.82
C GLY A 99 13.30 -10.24 -8.93
N LEU A 100 13.61 -8.97 -8.67
CA LEU A 100 14.23 -8.09 -9.67
C LEU A 100 15.69 -8.47 -9.94
N THR A 101 16.44 -8.86 -8.90
CA THR A 101 17.85 -9.24 -9.05
C THR A 101 17.99 -10.51 -9.88
N GLU A 102 17.19 -11.53 -9.57
CA GLU A 102 17.20 -12.81 -10.30
C GLU A 102 16.68 -12.66 -11.74
N SER A 103 15.65 -11.83 -11.96
CA SER A 103 15.06 -11.69 -13.30
C SER A 103 15.89 -10.81 -14.25
N TYR A 104 16.69 -9.90 -13.72
CA TYR A 104 17.42 -8.88 -14.51
C TYR A 104 18.94 -8.89 -14.27
N TRP A 105 19.49 -10.01 -13.81
CA TRP A 105 20.91 -10.14 -13.44
C TRP A 105 21.87 -9.61 -14.53
N ASP A 106 21.59 -9.93 -15.79
CA ASP A 106 22.47 -9.59 -16.92
C ASP A 106 22.12 -8.28 -17.64
N GLN A 107 20.88 -7.79 -17.49
CA GLN A 107 20.30 -6.76 -18.38
C GLN A 107 20.11 -5.41 -17.69
N GLY A 108 20.26 -5.37 -16.36
CA GLY A 108 19.92 -4.21 -15.54
C GLY A 108 18.42 -4.07 -15.35
N ILE A 109 18.01 -3.51 -14.21
CA ILE A 109 16.60 -3.39 -13.82
C ILE A 109 15.96 -2.21 -14.55
N PRO A 110 14.87 -2.42 -15.31
CA PRO A 110 14.15 -1.33 -15.97
C PRO A 110 13.64 -0.28 -14.96
N PRO A 111 13.77 1.03 -15.23
CA PRO A 111 13.39 2.08 -14.29
C PRO A 111 11.94 2.00 -13.80
N ILE A 112 11.01 1.54 -14.65
CA ILE A 112 9.59 1.33 -14.29
C ILE A 112 9.41 0.43 -13.05
N PHE A 113 10.33 -0.49 -12.78
CA PHE A 113 10.23 -1.32 -11.57
C PHE A 113 10.54 -0.55 -10.30
N MET A 114 11.43 0.44 -10.32
CA MET A 114 11.66 1.31 -9.16
C MET A 114 10.37 2.04 -8.78
N TYR A 115 9.64 2.44 -9.82
CA TYR A 115 8.28 2.91 -9.66
C TYR A 115 7.40 1.77 -9.09
N ILE A 116 7.20 0.63 -9.74
CA ILE A 116 6.28 -0.39 -9.20
C ILE A 116 6.59 -0.80 -7.74
N VAL A 117 7.86 -0.91 -7.37
CA VAL A 117 8.33 -1.17 -5.99
C VAL A 117 7.81 -0.11 -5.03
N PHE A 118 8.07 1.18 -5.25
CA PHE A 118 7.64 2.21 -4.30
C PHE A 118 6.11 2.30 -4.18
N MET A 119 5.36 2.13 -5.26
CA MET A 119 3.89 2.13 -5.15
C MET A 119 3.38 0.91 -4.39
N SER A 120 3.95 -0.26 -4.67
CA SER A 120 3.58 -1.48 -3.98
C SER A 120 3.84 -1.38 -2.47
N THR A 121 4.92 -0.71 -2.03
CA THR A 121 5.18 -0.55 -0.59
C THR A 121 4.16 0.36 0.08
N LEU A 122 3.72 1.46 -0.56
CA LEU A 122 2.64 2.30 -0.04
C LEU A 122 1.30 1.55 0.05
N ILE A 123 0.99 0.77 -0.98
CA ILE A 123 -0.23 -0.06 -1.03
C ILE A 123 -0.17 -1.13 0.07
N VAL A 124 0.90 -1.92 0.13
CA VAL A 124 1.11 -2.98 1.13
C VAL A 124 1.06 -2.39 2.54
N SER A 125 1.71 -1.25 2.76
CA SER A 125 1.67 -0.50 4.02
C SER A 125 0.22 -0.19 4.43
N THR A 126 -0.55 0.44 3.54
CA THR A 126 -1.94 0.85 3.81
C THR A 126 -2.86 -0.35 4.03
N VAL A 127 -2.74 -1.37 3.18
CA VAL A 127 -3.56 -2.59 3.23
C VAL A 127 -3.25 -3.39 4.49
N ALA A 128 -1.97 -3.58 4.83
CA ALA A 128 -1.57 -4.34 6.01
C ALA A 128 -1.96 -3.64 7.32
N GLN A 129 -1.80 -2.31 7.39
CA GLN A 129 -2.27 -1.53 8.54
C GLN A 129 -3.78 -1.65 8.70
N SER A 130 -4.53 -1.44 7.61
CA SER A 130 -5.98 -1.50 7.59
C SER A 130 -6.52 -2.89 7.96
N ALA A 131 -5.95 -3.93 7.35
CA ALA A 131 -6.29 -5.33 7.65
C ALA A 131 -5.94 -5.69 9.10
N GLY A 132 -4.79 -5.26 9.60
CA GLY A 132 -4.38 -5.48 11.00
C GLY A 132 -5.37 -4.90 12.00
N ILE A 133 -5.87 -3.69 11.74
CA ILE A 133 -6.90 -3.04 12.57
C ILE A 133 -8.21 -3.83 12.51
N LEU A 134 -8.70 -4.16 11.31
CA LEU A 134 -9.97 -4.89 11.13
C LEU A 134 -9.94 -6.28 11.80
N ILE A 135 -8.84 -7.02 11.62
CA ILE A 135 -8.63 -8.33 12.26
C ILE A 135 -8.55 -8.17 13.79
N GLY A 136 -7.91 -7.11 14.29
CA GLY A 136 -7.85 -6.79 15.71
C GLY A 136 -9.25 -6.65 16.33
N TYR A 137 -10.12 -5.87 15.69
CA TYR A 137 -11.51 -5.72 16.13
C TYR A 137 -12.30 -7.03 16.06
N TRP A 138 -12.16 -7.79 14.97
CA TRP A 138 -12.86 -9.07 14.79
C TRP A 138 -12.49 -10.09 15.87
N ARG A 139 -11.20 -10.25 16.18
CA ARG A 139 -10.74 -11.18 17.21
C ARG A 139 -11.25 -10.81 18.61
N MET A 140 -11.27 -9.52 18.93
CA MET A 140 -11.77 -9.07 20.24
C MET A 140 -13.27 -9.24 20.38
N ASN A 141 -14.06 -8.99 19.32
CA ASN A 141 -15.51 -9.25 19.35
C ASN A 141 -15.87 -10.73 19.40
N ARG A 142 -14.93 -11.63 19.07
CA ARG A 142 -15.14 -13.09 19.16
C ARG A 142 -14.80 -13.65 20.55
N ASN A 143 -13.95 -12.95 21.30
CA ASN A 143 -13.40 -13.42 22.58
C ASN A 143 -13.91 -12.63 23.81
N GLY A 144 -14.80 -11.66 23.61
CA GLY A 144 -15.48 -10.90 24.66
C GLY A 144 -16.98 -11.09 24.54
#